data_AF-A0A318JZE6-F1
#
_entry.id   AF-A0A318JZE6-F1
#
_cell.length_a   1.000
_cell.length_b   1.000
_cell.length_c   1.000
_cell.angle_alpha   90.00
_cell.angle_beta   90.00
_cell.angle_gamma   90.00
#
_symmetry.space_group_name_H-M   'P 1'
#
loop_
_entity.id
_entity.type
_entity.pdbx_description
1 polymer ?
#
loop_
_entity_poly.entity_id
_entity_poly.type
_entity_poly.pdbx_seq_one_letter_code
_entity_poly.pdbx_strand_id
1 'polypeptide(L)'
;MRDRNELTKTQLAIMRAMDDGRAHDVDDLAADLGKSSRVVARTMTLLQQEGYVQFARSWRLAPVAHRQLASLDIESGTDAKVPQPTERLHER
;
A
#
# COMPACT_ATOMS: atom_id res chain seq x y z
N MET A 1 -4.62 -21.63 34.98
CA MET A 1 -5.24 -22.06 33.71
C MET A 1 -5.54 -20.79 32.93
N ARG A 2 -5.02 -20.67 31.70
CA ARG A 2 -5.17 -19.46 30.87
C ARG A 2 -6.63 -19.35 30.42
N ASP A 3 -7.33 -18.30 30.84
CA ASP A 3 -8.57 -17.88 30.19
C ASP A 3 -8.26 -17.73 28.69
N ARG A 4 -8.97 -18.49 27.86
CA ARG A 4 -8.89 -18.28 26.41
C ARG A 4 -9.42 -16.86 26.19
N ASN A 5 -8.54 -15.98 25.75
CA ASN A 5 -8.82 -14.56 25.54
C ASN A 5 -9.93 -14.46 24.47
N GLU A 6 -11.20 -14.44 24.91
CA GLU A 6 -12.33 -14.33 24.01
C GLU A 6 -12.26 -12.97 23.33
N LEU A 7 -12.18 -12.99 22.00
CA LEU A 7 -12.16 -11.77 21.21
C LEU A 7 -13.45 -10.98 21.45
N THR A 8 -13.31 -9.71 21.80
CA THR A 8 -14.43 -8.79 21.95
C THR A 8 -15.12 -8.58 20.60
N LYS A 9 -16.39 -8.17 20.63
CA LYS A 9 -17.16 -7.84 19.41
C LYS A 9 -16.44 -6.82 18.52
N THR A 10 -15.72 -5.86 19.11
CA THR A 10 -14.95 -4.85 18.37
C THR A 10 -13.73 -5.45 17.68
N GLN A 11 -13.01 -6.36 18.35
CA GLN A 11 -11.86 -7.07 17.76
C GLN A 11 -12.29 -7.91 16.57
N LEU A 12 -13.38 -8.68 16.71
CA LEU A 12 -13.94 -9.48 15.62
C LEU A 12 -14.39 -8.63 14.43
N ALA A 13 -15.01 -7.48 14.68
CA ALA A 13 -15.45 -6.58 13.62
C ALA A 13 -14.28 -5.96 12.86
N ILE A 14 -13.21 -5.56 13.55
CA ILE A 14 -11.98 -5.06 12.91
C ILE A 14 -11.36 -6.15 12.03
N MET A 15 -11.18 -7.36 12.56
CA MET A 15 -10.60 -8.47 11.80
C MET A 15 -11.42 -8.80 10.54
N ARG A 16 -12.76 -8.75 10.64
CA ARG A 16 -13.64 -8.99 9.48
C ARG A 16 -13.57 -7.88 8.43
N ALA A 17 -13.50 -6.62 8.85
CA ALA A 17 -13.35 -5.50 7.92
C ALA A 17 -12.00 -5.55 7.17
N MET A 18 -10.93 -6.02 7.83
CA MET A 18 -9.64 -6.28 7.21
C MET A 18 -9.68 -7.46 6.23
N ASP A 19 -10.35 -8.56 6.59
CA ASP A 19 -10.50 -9.77 5.75
C ASP A 19 -11.32 -9.49 4.47
N ASP A 20 -12.39 -8.71 4.59
CA ASP A 20 -13.22 -8.30 3.46
C ASP A 20 -12.49 -7.30 2.52
N GLY A 21 -11.29 -6.83 2.88
CA GLY A 21 -10.53 -5.83 2.11
C GLY A 21 -11.21 -4.46 2.05
N ARG A 22 -12.18 -4.20 2.94
CA ARG A 22 -12.99 -2.97 2.96
C ARG A 22 -12.29 -1.78 3.61
N ALA A 23 -11.18 -2.02 4.30
CA ALA A 23 -10.43 -0.97 4.96
C ALA A 23 -8.93 -1.16 4.77
N HIS A 24 -8.26 -0.12 4.29
CA HIS A 24 -6.82 -0.11 4.03
C HIS A 24 -6.03 0.53 5.17
N ASP A 25 -6.68 1.36 5.98
CA ASP A 25 -6.09 2.01 7.14
C ASP A 25 -7.05 2.10 8.35
N VAL A 26 -6.57 2.75 9.41
CA VAL A 26 -7.31 2.89 10.68
C VAL A 26 -8.53 3.80 10.54
N ASP A 27 -8.49 4.78 9.65
CA ASP A 27 -9.58 5.73 9.46
C ASP A 27 -10.71 5.12 8.62
N ASP A 28 -10.37 4.31 7.61
CA ASP A 28 -11.34 3.47 6.90
C ASP A 28 -12.06 2.53 7.86
N LEU A 29 -11.32 1.84 8.73
CA LEU A 29 -11.88 0.97 9.77
C LEU A 29 -12.77 1.74 10.75
N ALA A 30 -12.39 2.98 11.11
CA ALA A 30 -13.18 3.81 12.00
C ALA A 30 -14.52 4.22 11.37
N ALA A 31 -14.49 4.59 10.09
CA ALA A 31 -15.67 4.93 9.31
C ALA A 31 -16.61 3.73 9.13
N ASP A 32 -16.09 2.58 8.69
CA ASP A 32 -16.87 1.35 8.46
C ASP A 32 -17.54 0.85 9.76
N LEU A 33 -16.83 0.96 10.89
CA LEU A 33 -17.32 0.47 12.18
C LEU A 33 -18.14 1.50 12.97
N GLY A 34 -18.26 2.74 12.49
CA GLY A 34 -18.89 3.84 13.23
C GLY A 34 -18.22 4.11 14.58
N LYS A 35 -16.89 3.98 14.65
CA LYS A 35 -16.09 4.13 15.87
C LYS A 35 -15.07 5.25 15.71
N SER A 36 -14.52 5.73 16.82
CA SER A 36 -13.42 6.70 16.74
C SER A 36 -12.12 6.01 16.35
N SER A 37 -11.29 6.68 15.54
CA SER A 37 -9.97 6.19 15.13
C SER A 37 -9.08 5.84 16.32
N ARG A 38 -9.22 6.54 17.46
CA ARG A 38 -8.51 6.22 18.71
C ARG A 38 -8.87 4.82 19.24
N VAL A 39 -10.14 4.45 19.23
CA VAL A 39 -10.60 3.13 19.69
C VAL A 39 -10.13 2.04 18.74
N VAL A 40 -10.23 2.28 17.44
CA VAL A 40 -9.75 1.35 16.40
C VAL A 40 -8.24 1.16 16.50
N ALA A 41 -7.45 2.23 16.57
CA ALA A 41 -6.00 2.17 16.72
C ALA A 41 -5.56 1.39 17.96
N ARG A 42 -6.19 1.65 19.11
CA ARG A 42 -5.90 0.90 20.35
C ARG A 42 -6.20 -0.59 20.19
N THR A 43 -7.32 -0.92 19.55
CA THR A 43 -7.73 -2.31 19.34
C THR A 43 -6.82 -3.01 18.35
N MET A 44 -6.42 -2.34 17.28
CA MET A 44 -5.41 -2.80 16.32
C MET A 44 -4.08 -3.12 17.00
N THR A 45 -3.60 -2.25 17.90
CA THR A 45 -2.38 -2.51 18.68
C THR A 45 -2.51 -3.75 19.56
N LEU A 46 -3.67 -3.96 20.20
CA LEU A 46 -3.93 -5.16 21.01
C LEU A 46 -3.93 -6.42 20.13
N LEU A 47 -4.64 -6.38 19.00
CA LEU A 47 -4.66 -7.48 18.03
C LEU A 47 -3.26 -7.79 17.49
N GLN A 48 -2.41 -6.78 17.33
CA GLN A 48 -1.02 -6.96 16.94
C GLN A 48 -0.18 -7.62 18.04
N GLN A 49 -0.31 -7.17 19.29
CA GLN A 49 0.40 -7.74 20.43
C GLN A 49 0.01 -9.20 20.69
N GLU A 50 -1.26 -9.53 20.45
CA GLU A 50 -1.80 -10.88 20.57
C GLU A 50 -1.52 -11.76 19.33
N GLY A 51 -0.95 -11.18 18.27
CA GLY A 51 -0.53 -11.89 17.06
C GLY A 51 -1.65 -12.15 16.04
N TYR A 52 -2.83 -11.57 16.22
CA TYR A 52 -3.95 -11.67 15.27
C TYR A 52 -3.76 -10.80 14.02
N VAL A 53 -3.01 -9.71 14.13
CA VAL A 53 -2.72 -8.79 13.03
C VAL A 53 -1.22 -8.56 12.94
N GLN A 54 -0.68 -8.55 11.72
CA GLN A 54 0.70 -8.13 11.48
C GLN A 54 0.69 -6.91 10.56
N PHE A 55 1.45 -5.89 10.93
CA PHE A 55 1.74 -4.79 10.00
C PHE A 55 2.66 -5.32 8.91
N ALA A 56 2.09 -5.65 7.75
CA ALA A 56 2.88 -5.84 6.55
C ALA A 56 3.36 -4.46 6.06
N ARG A 57 4.61 -4.11 6.38
CA ARG A 57 5.30 -3.03 5.64
C ARG A 57 5.37 -3.49 4.18
N SER A 58 4.66 -2.79 3.30
CA SER A 58 4.62 -3.08 1.88
C SER A 58 6.02 -3.19 1.28
N TRP A 59 6.19 -4.18 0.41
CA TRP A 59 7.46 -4.49 -0.23
C TRP A 59 7.77 -3.43 -1.28
N ARG A 60 8.99 -2.89 -1.24
CA ARG A 60 9.52 -2.01 -2.27
C ARG A 60 10.45 -2.81 -3.17
N LEU A 61 10.43 -2.50 -4.46
CA LEU A 61 11.35 -3.09 -5.41
C LEU A 61 12.79 -2.76 -5.00
N ALA A 62 13.64 -3.78 -5.00
CA ALA A 62 15.06 -3.59 -4.78
C ALA A 62 15.66 -2.80 -5.97
N PRO A 63 16.68 -1.94 -5.76
CA PRO A 63 17.29 -1.16 -6.84
C PRO A 63 17.80 -1.98 -8.04
N VAL A 64 18.15 -3.26 -7.82
CA VAL A 64 18.53 -4.17 -8.90
C VAL A 64 17.34 -4.53 -9.81
N ALA A 65 16.14 -4.66 -9.26
CA ALA A 65 14.93 -4.94 -10.04
C ALA A 65 14.52 -3.72 -10.90
N HIS A 66 14.75 -2.49 -10.41
CA HIS A 66 14.56 -1.28 -11.21
C HIS A 66 15.52 -1.21 -12.41
N ARG A 67 16.77 -1.65 -12.24
CA ARG A 67 17.74 -1.71 -13.34
C ARG A 67 17.37 -2.75 -14.38
N GLN A 68 16.88 -3.92 -13.96
CA GLN A 68 16.44 -4.96 -14.89
C GLN A 68 15.23 -4.51 -15.73
N LEU A 69 14.28 -3.79 -15.11
CA LEU A 69 13.15 -3.19 -15.83
C LEU A 69 13.60 -2.14 -16.85
N ALA A 70 14.55 -1.28 -16.50
CA ALA A 70 15.10 -0.29 -17.43
C ALA A 70 15.83 -0.94 -18.63
N SER A 71 16.47 -2.09 -18.43
CA SER A 71 17.11 -2.83 -19.53
C SER A 71 16.08 -3.43 -20.50
N LEU A 72 14.92 -3.86 -20.02
CA LEU A 72 13.82 -4.36 -20.86
C LEU A 72 13.15 -3.24 -21.67
N ASP A 73 13.03 -2.03 -21.11
CA ASP A 73 12.52 -0.85 -21.84
C ASP A 73 13.44 -0.40 -22.99
N ILE A 74 14.76 -0.63 -22.86
CA ILE A 74 15.74 -0.33 -23.91
C ILE A 74 15.69 -1.36 -25.03
N GLU A 75 15.41 -2.63 -24.71
CA GLU A 75 15.20 -3.68 -25.72
C GLU A 75 13.84 -3.52 -26.46
N SER A 76 12.85 -2.90 -25.82
CA SER A 76 11.55 -2.54 -26.44
C SER A 76 11.58 -1.14 -27.07
N GLY A 77 12.45 -0.95 -28.07
CA GLY A 77 12.68 0.33 -28.74
C GLY A 77 11.40 1.10 -29.11
N THR A 78 11.24 2.29 -28.52
CA THR A 78 10.47 3.38 -29.14
C THR A 78 11.46 4.44 -29.59
N ASP A 79 11.59 4.53 -30.91
CA ASP A 79 12.27 5.57 -31.67
C ASP A 79 11.72 6.95 -31.26
N ALA A 80 12.26 7.53 -30.19
CA ALA A 80 12.02 8.93 -29.86
C ALA A 80 12.86 9.79 -30.83
N LYS A 81 12.30 10.01 -32.02
CA LYS A 81 12.82 10.91 -33.03
C LYS A 81 13.03 12.30 -32.41
N VAL A 82 14.29 12.64 -32.14
CA VAL A 82 14.73 13.96 -31.68
C VAL A 82 14.38 14.99 -32.77
N PRO A 83 13.63 16.07 -32.49
CA PRO A 83 13.39 17.10 -33.50
C PRO A 83 14.70 17.87 -33.77
N GLN A 84 15.13 17.87 -35.04
CA GLN A 84 16.24 18.70 -35.50
C GLN A 84 15.91 20.19 -35.31
N PRO A 85 16.86 21.03 -34.86
CA PRO A 85 16.70 22.47 -34.86
C PRO A 85 16.78 22.98 -36.31
N THR A 86 15.68 23.53 -36.82
CA THR A 86 15.62 24.20 -38.12
C THR A 86 16.48 25.47 -38.08
N GLU A 87 17.69 25.40 -38.63
CA GLU A 87 18.46 26.60 -38.94
C GLU A 87 17.69 27.46 -39.96
N ARG A 88 17.54 28.74 -39.60
CA ARG A 88 16.75 29.71 -40.35
C ARG A 88 17.36 29.93 -41.74
N LEU A 89 16.56 29.73 -42.77
CA LEU A 89 16.87 30.16 -44.13
C LEU A 89 17.10 31.68 -44.14
N HIS A 90 18.31 32.09 -44.54
CA HIS A 90 18.56 33.38 -45.15
C HIS A 90 17.89 33.40 -46.52
N GLU A 91 16.91 34.26 -46.73
CA GLU A 91 16.53 34.69 -48.08
C GLU A 91 17.06 36.10 -48.29
N ARG A 92 18.03 36.20 -49.19
CA ARG A 92 18.37 37.40 -49.94
C ARG A 92 17.94 37.18 -51.38
#